data_AF-W4N7L7-F1
#
_entry.id   AF-W4N7L7-F1
#
_cell.length_a   1.000
_cell.length_b   1.000
_cell.length_c   1.000
_cell.angle_alpha   90.00
_cell.angle_beta   90.00
_cell.angle_gamma   90.00
#
_symmetry.space_group_name_H-M   'P 1'
#
loop_
_entity.id
_entity.type
_entity.pdbx_description
1 polymer ?
#
loop_
_entity_poly.entity_id
_entity_poly.type
_entity_poly.pdbx_seq_one_letter_code
_entity_poly.pdbx_strand_id
1 'polypeptide(L)'
;MSFMKRQAFGFYVTILAAVAAIVGLVFYFINSHTATFGNIALNRLTIAGSVVAIALMVVRVALEQPKLTNPVSSTVADICCVITSVLLMCSTAVFICDRVNTVASVISFAQNAQSTADLQSVIVGVAAMATATVLSIIASYFGMCRKRKA
;
A
#
# COMPACT_ATOMS: atom_id res chain seq x y z
N MET A 1 24.11 16.52 -12.72
CA MET A 1 24.08 15.66 -11.52
C MET A 1 22.85 14.78 -11.58
N SER A 2 23.03 13.46 -11.71
CA SER A 2 21.95 12.48 -11.94
C SER A 2 20.95 12.42 -10.78
N PHE A 3 19.67 12.22 -11.11
CA PHE A 3 18.52 12.08 -10.20
C PHE A 3 18.81 11.16 -8.99
N MET A 4 19.48 10.05 -9.26
CA MET A 4 19.84 9.03 -8.27
C MET A 4 20.80 9.51 -7.17
N LYS A 5 21.66 10.50 -7.44
CA LYS A 5 22.58 11.06 -6.44
C LYS A 5 21.90 12.03 -5.45
N ARG A 6 20.62 12.37 -5.68
CA ARG A 6 19.86 13.35 -4.88
C ARG A 6 18.73 12.75 -4.05
N GLN A 7 18.45 11.46 -4.20
CA GLN A 7 17.42 10.76 -3.44
C GLN A 7 17.78 10.71 -1.96
N ALA A 8 16.80 11.03 -1.10
CA ALA A 8 16.90 10.92 0.34
C ALA A 8 16.15 9.70 0.87
N PHE A 9 16.24 9.45 2.17
CA PHE A 9 15.64 8.28 2.81
C PHE A 9 14.12 8.15 2.51
N GLY A 10 13.38 9.27 2.53
CA GLY A 10 11.94 9.26 2.25
C GLY A 10 11.57 8.73 0.86
N PHE A 11 12.43 8.93 -0.15
CA PHE A 11 12.22 8.38 -1.50
C PHE A 11 12.26 6.85 -1.50
N TYR A 12 13.27 6.25 -0.88
CA TYR A 12 13.43 4.80 -0.83
C TYR A 12 12.30 4.12 -0.03
N VAL A 13 11.91 4.72 1.10
CA VAL A 13 10.79 4.19 1.91
C VAL A 13 9.47 4.32 1.16
N THR A 14 9.26 5.39 0.38
CA THR A 14 8.05 5.52 -0.46
C THR A 14 7.99 4.46 -1.55
N ILE A 15 9.12 4.14 -2.20
CA ILE A 15 9.18 3.03 -3.18
C ILE A 15 8.86 1.70 -2.50
N LEU A 16 9.44 1.45 -1.32
CA LEU A 16 9.17 0.22 -0.58
C LEU A 16 7.69 0.10 -0.20
N ALA A 17 7.08 1.21 0.24
CA ALA A 17 5.64 1.29 0.53
C ALA A 17 4.80 0.99 -0.71
N ALA A 18 5.17 1.54 -1.87
CA ALA A 18 4.47 1.29 -3.13
C ALA A 18 4.56 -0.18 -3.54
N VAL A 19 5.74 -0.79 -3.44
CA VAL A 19 5.93 -2.22 -3.74
C VAL A 19 5.09 -3.08 -2.79
N ALA A 20 5.11 -2.79 -1.49
CA ALA A 20 4.30 -3.51 -0.52
C ALA A 20 2.79 -3.38 -0.80
N ALA A 21 2.32 -2.19 -1.19
CA ALA A 21 0.92 -1.97 -1.57
C ALA A 21 0.54 -2.77 -2.82
N ILE A 22 1.40 -2.81 -3.84
CA ILE A 22 1.19 -3.62 -5.05
C ILE A 22 1.11 -5.10 -4.71
N VAL A 23 2.07 -5.61 -3.91
CA VAL A 23 2.07 -7.02 -3.47
C VAL A 23 0.76 -7.33 -2.73
N GLY A 24 0.37 -6.49 -1.77
CA GLY A 24 -0.87 -6.63 -1.03
C GLY A 24 -2.11 -6.69 -1.92
N LEU A 25 -2.18 -5.80 -2.91
CA LEU A 25 -3.28 -5.76 -3.87
C LEU A 25 -3.30 -6.98 -4.81
N VAL A 26 -2.14 -7.44 -5.26
CA VAL A 26 -2.03 -8.67 -6.08
C VAL A 26 -2.53 -9.88 -5.30
N PHE A 27 -2.12 -10.02 -4.03
CA PHE A 27 -2.61 -11.10 -3.18
C PHE A 27 -4.11 -10.98 -2.88
N TYR A 28 -4.66 -9.77 -2.79
CA TYR A 28 -6.12 -9.56 -2.70
C TYR A 28 -6.85 -10.14 -3.92
N PHE A 29 -6.34 -9.90 -5.14
CA PHE A 29 -6.91 -10.47 -6.36
C PHE A 29 -6.74 -11.98 -6.42
N ILE A 30 -5.54 -12.51 -6.17
CA ILE A 30 -5.27 -13.96 -6.16
C ILE A 30 -6.22 -14.65 -5.19
N ASN A 31 -6.36 -14.11 -3.98
CA ASN A 31 -7.24 -14.66 -2.97
C ASN A 31 -8.71 -14.69 -3.42
N SER A 32 -9.16 -13.65 -4.12
CA SER A 32 -10.51 -13.55 -4.65
C SER A 32 -10.79 -14.50 -5.83
N HIS A 33 -9.81 -15.29 -6.26
CA HIS A 33 -9.96 -16.33 -7.27
C HIS A 33 -9.73 -17.75 -6.72
N THR A 34 -9.55 -17.91 -5.40
CA THR A 34 -9.38 -19.24 -4.81
C THR A 34 -10.71 -19.93 -4.55
N ALA A 35 -10.68 -21.24 -4.31
CA ALA A 35 -11.89 -22.01 -4.01
C ALA A 35 -12.55 -21.58 -2.69
N THR A 36 -11.75 -21.15 -1.71
CA THR A 36 -12.23 -20.80 -0.37
C THR A 36 -12.77 -19.37 -0.30
N PHE A 37 -12.16 -18.42 -1.01
CA PHE A 37 -12.48 -17.00 -0.91
C PHE A 37 -13.09 -16.40 -2.18
N GLY A 38 -13.17 -17.17 -3.27
CA GLY A 38 -13.63 -16.69 -4.57
C GLY A 38 -15.11 -16.35 -4.66
N ASN A 39 -15.93 -16.77 -3.69
CA ASN A 39 -17.33 -16.39 -3.61
C ASN A 39 -17.55 -15.04 -2.89
N ILE A 40 -16.48 -14.37 -2.45
CA ILE A 40 -16.57 -13.07 -1.78
C ILE A 40 -16.32 -11.99 -2.83
N ALA A 41 -17.30 -11.10 -3.00
CA ALA A 41 -17.20 -10.01 -3.96
C ALA A 41 -15.98 -9.12 -3.68
N LEU A 42 -15.35 -8.64 -4.75
CA LEU A 42 -14.29 -7.66 -4.68
C LEU A 42 -14.82 -6.33 -4.13
N ASN A 43 -14.21 -5.85 -3.06
CA ASN A 43 -14.59 -4.58 -2.46
C ASN A 43 -13.93 -3.43 -3.21
N ARG A 44 -14.78 -2.54 -3.74
CA ARG A 44 -14.36 -1.39 -4.53
C ARG A 44 -13.46 -0.46 -3.74
N LEU A 45 -13.66 -0.34 -2.43
CA LEU A 45 -12.85 0.53 -1.59
C LEU A 45 -11.42 0.00 -1.46
N THR A 46 -11.24 -1.30 -1.26
CA THR A 46 -9.92 -1.94 -1.21
C THR A 46 -9.17 -1.76 -2.51
N ILE A 47 -9.83 -1.95 -3.65
CA ILE A 47 -9.20 -1.82 -4.97
C ILE A 47 -8.92 -0.35 -5.29
N ALA A 48 -9.96 0.49 -5.31
CA ALA A 48 -9.83 1.88 -5.71
C ALA A 48 -8.93 2.65 -4.74
N GLY A 49 -9.06 2.43 -3.43
CA GLY A 49 -8.22 3.06 -2.42
C GLY A 49 -6.75 2.72 -2.60
N SER A 50 -6.42 1.44 -2.82
CA SER A 50 -5.04 0.99 -3.05
C SER A 50 -4.47 1.55 -4.35
N VAL A 51 -5.23 1.52 -5.44
CA VAL A 51 -4.78 2.04 -6.75
C VAL A 51 -4.55 3.54 -6.70
N VAL A 52 -5.49 4.30 -6.09
CA VAL A 52 -5.34 5.75 -5.91
C VAL A 52 -4.14 6.06 -5.01
N ALA A 53 -3.94 5.31 -3.92
CA ALA A 53 -2.79 5.49 -3.05
C ALA A 53 -1.45 5.27 -3.79
N ILE A 54 -1.36 4.20 -4.59
CA ILE A 54 -0.16 3.93 -5.41
C ILE A 54 0.08 5.07 -6.41
N ALA A 55 -0.97 5.56 -7.08
CA ALA A 55 -0.86 6.70 -7.99
C ALA A 55 -0.37 7.98 -7.28
N LEU A 56 -0.90 8.25 -6.08
CA LEU A 56 -0.49 9.41 -5.27
C LEU A 56 0.97 9.32 -4.80
N MET A 57 1.50 8.12 -4.52
CA MET A 57 2.92 7.94 -4.24
C MET A 57 3.79 8.34 -5.44
N VAL A 58 3.38 7.97 -6.66
CA VAL A 58 4.09 8.37 -7.89
C VAL A 58 4.01 9.89 -8.10
N VAL A 59 2.83 10.49 -7.89
CA VAL A 59 2.64 11.95 -7.97
C VAL A 59 3.54 12.67 -6.97
N ARG A 60 3.59 12.21 -5.71
CA ARG A 60 4.46 12.81 -4.67
C ARG A 60 5.93 12.77 -5.09
N VAL A 61 6.39 11.63 -5.61
CA VAL A 61 7.77 11.48 -6.13
C VAL A 61 8.07 12.44 -7.29
N ALA A 62 7.08 12.73 -8.14
CA ALA A 62 7.24 13.68 -9.24
C ALA A 62 7.23 15.15 -8.77
N LEU A 63 6.39 15.50 -7.79
CA LEU A 63 6.24 16.87 -7.27
C LEU A 63 7.42 17.31 -6.39
N GLU A 64 8.03 16.39 -5.64
CA GLU A 64 9.18 16.68 -4.78
C GLU A 64 10.52 16.71 -5.54
N GLN A 65 10.49 16.74 -6.88
CA GLN A 65 11.71 16.91 -7.66
C GLN A 65 12.27 18.33 -7.52
N PRO A 66 13.61 18.50 -7.37
CA PRO A 66 14.23 19.80 -7.09
C PRO A 66 13.98 20.87 -8.17
N LYS A 67 13.60 20.46 -9.38
CA LYS A 67 13.29 21.34 -10.51
C LYS A 67 11.86 21.89 -10.46
N LEU A 68 10.95 21.18 -9.78
CA LEU A 68 9.51 21.45 -9.74
C LEU A 68 9.06 21.96 -8.36
N THR A 69 9.97 22.00 -7.38
CA THR A 69 9.67 22.40 -6.01
C THR A 69 9.34 23.89 -5.92
N ASN A 70 8.06 24.19 -5.81
CA ASN A 70 7.48 25.50 -5.49
C ASN A 70 6.69 25.38 -4.17
N PRO A 71 6.38 26.49 -3.47
CA PRO A 71 5.62 26.43 -2.22
C PRO A 71 4.28 25.69 -2.37
N VAL A 72 3.58 25.89 -3.50
CA VAL A 72 2.33 25.17 -3.81
C VAL A 72 2.55 23.67 -4.02
N SER A 73 3.62 23.27 -4.71
CA SER A 73 3.87 21.85 -4.97
C SER A 73 4.27 21.11 -3.69
N SER A 74 4.91 21.79 -2.74
CA SER A 74 5.19 21.26 -1.41
C SER A 74 3.91 20.98 -0.64
N THR A 75 2.98 21.94 -0.58
CA THR A 75 1.69 21.74 0.10
C THR A 75 0.88 20.61 -0.54
N VAL A 76 0.88 20.51 -1.87
CA VAL A 76 0.20 19.42 -2.57
C VAL A 76 0.85 18.07 -2.24
N ALA A 77 2.18 17.99 -2.20
CA ALA A 77 2.89 16.76 -1.82
C ALA A 77 2.56 16.31 -0.38
N ASP A 78 2.45 17.25 0.55
CA ASP A 78 2.05 16.98 1.94
C ASP A 78 0.63 16.42 2.02
N ILE A 79 -0.32 17.06 1.31
CA ILE A 79 -1.72 16.57 1.23
C ILE A 79 -1.77 15.17 0.59
N CYS A 80 -1.05 14.95 -0.51
CA CYS A 80 -0.96 13.64 -1.15
C CYS A 80 -0.43 12.58 -0.19
N CYS A 81 0.56 12.91 0.65
CA CYS A 81 1.12 12.00 1.64
C CYS A 81 0.09 11.56 2.69
N VAL A 82 -0.71 12.50 3.20
CA VAL A 82 -1.77 12.21 4.17
C VAL A 82 -2.84 11.34 3.54
N ILE A 83 -3.34 11.73 2.36
CA ILE A 83 -4.40 10.98 1.65
C ILE A 83 -3.93 9.55 1.35
N THR A 84 -2.69 9.38 0.89
CA THR A 84 -2.11 8.06 0.62
C THR A 84 -2.18 7.15 1.84
N SER A 85 -1.75 7.65 3.00
CA SER A 85 -1.70 6.86 4.23
C SER A 85 -3.10 6.50 4.74
N VAL A 86 -4.05 7.43 4.66
CA VAL A 86 -5.45 7.20 5.02
C VAL A 86 -6.09 6.16 4.09
N LEU A 87 -5.90 6.28 2.77
CA LEU A 87 -6.44 5.35 1.79
C LEU A 87 -5.89 3.94 1.98
N LEU A 88 -4.59 3.78 2.23
CA LEU A 88 -4.01 2.48 2.52
C LEU A 88 -4.58 1.90 3.82
N MET A 89 -4.72 2.70 4.87
CA MET A 89 -5.30 2.25 6.13
C MET A 89 -6.76 1.78 5.97
N CYS A 90 -7.59 2.55 5.26
CA CYS A 90 -8.96 2.15 4.94
C CYS A 90 -9.00 0.87 4.10
N SER A 91 -8.12 0.77 3.09
CA SER A 91 -8.05 -0.41 2.22
C SER A 91 -7.64 -1.67 2.98
N THR A 92 -6.65 -1.56 3.88
CA THR A 92 -6.21 -2.66 4.75
C THR A 92 -7.32 -3.11 5.69
N ALA A 93 -8.01 -2.16 6.34
CA ALA A 93 -9.10 -2.48 7.26
C ALA A 93 -10.25 -3.22 6.55
N VAL A 94 -10.64 -2.73 5.37
CA VAL A 94 -11.73 -3.33 4.59
C VAL A 94 -11.36 -4.73 4.09
N PHE A 95 -10.12 -4.93 3.62
CA PHE A 95 -9.63 -6.27 3.26
C PHE A 95 -9.78 -7.24 4.44
N ILE A 96 -9.36 -6.86 5.65
CA ILE A 96 -9.52 -7.69 6.84
C ILE A 96 -11.02 -8.01 7.08
N CYS A 97 -11.88 -6.99 7.03
CA CYS A 97 -13.32 -7.16 7.21
C CYS A 97 -13.94 -8.11 6.18
N ASP A 98 -13.54 -8.04 4.91
CA ASP A 98 -14.05 -8.89 3.84
C ASP A 98 -13.63 -10.37 4.02
N ARG A 99 -12.64 -10.67 4.86
CA ARG A 99 -12.04 -12.01 4.97
C ARG A 99 -12.16 -12.64 6.36
N VAL A 100 -12.43 -11.85 7.40
CA VAL A 100 -12.43 -12.33 8.79
C VAL A 100 -13.38 -13.49 9.05
N ASN A 101 -14.60 -13.46 8.51
CA ASN A 101 -15.60 -14.51 8.72
C ASN A 101 -15.18 -15.84 8.07
N THR A 102 -14.67 -15.77 6.85
CA THR A 102 -14.21 -16.95 6.12
C THR A 102 -12.92 -17.51 6.73
N VAL A 103 -11.99 -16.64 7.14
CA VAL A 103 -10.79 -17.04 7.89
C VAL A 103 -11.16 -17.78 9.18
N ALA A 104 -12.13 -17.27 9.94
CA ALA A 104 -12.61 -17.94 11.16
C ALA A 104 -13.18 -19.33 10.85
N SER A 105 -14.00 -19.46 9.81
CA SER A 105 -14.56 -20.74 9.38
C SER A 105 -13.48 -21.76 8.98
N VAL A 106 -12.48 -21.34 8.21
CA VAL A 106 -11.37 -22.20 7.78
C VAL A 106 -10.56 -22.70 8.97
N ILE A 107 -10.22 -21.81 9.90
CA ILE A 107 -9.41 -22.16 11.06
C ILE A 107 -10.19 -23.09 12.00
N SER A 108 -11.50 -22.92 12.16
CA SER A 108 -12.29 -23.72 13.10
C SER A 108 -12.74 -25.08 12.54
N PHE A 109 -13.11 -25.16 11.27
CA PHE A 109 -13.87 -26.31 10.76
C PHE A 109 -13.35 -26.89 9.45
N ALA A 110 -12.74 -26.07 8.59
CA ALA A 110 -12.38 -26.49 7.23
C ALA A 110 -10.86 -26.51 7.02
N GLN A 111 -10.08 -27.02 7.98
CA GLN A 111 -8.62 -27.15 7.83
C GLN A 111 -8.25 -28.36 6.94
N ASN A 112 -8.10 -28.12 5.64
CA ASN A 112 -7.54 -29.08 4.70
C ASN A 112 -6.40 -28.42 3.90
N ALA A 113 -5.65 -29.20 3.11
CA ALA A 113 -4.46 -28.69 2.41
C ALA A 113 -4.77 -27.50 1.49
N GLN A 114 -5.94 -27.50 0.85
CA GLN A 114 -6.34 -26.46 -0.10
C GLN A 114 -6.78 -25.17 0.61
N SER A 115 -7.67 -25.28 1.60
CA SER A 115 -8.13 -24.12 2.37
C SER A 115 -7.03 -23.47 3.20
N THR A 116 -6.05 -24.27 3.66
CA THR A 116 -4.88 -23.75 4.37
C THR A 116 -3.96 -22.97 3.42
N ALA A 117 -3.75 -23.46 2.19
CA ALA A 117 -2.99 -22.73 1.18
C ALA A 117 -3.67 -21.40 0.79
N ASP A 118 -4.99 -21.43 0.60
CA ASP A 118 -5.78 -20.24 0.33
C ASP A 118 -5.68 -19.23 1.49
N LEU A 119 -5.66 -19.69 2.74
CA LEU A 119 -5.51 -18.85 3.93
C LEU A 119 -4.12 -18.18 4.00
N GLN A 120 -3.05 -18.86 3.57
CA GLN A 120 -1.72 -18.25 3.49
C GLN A 120 -1.72 -17.04 2.54
N SER A 121 -2.44 -17.12 1.41
CA SER A 121 -2.55 -15.99 0.48
C SER A 121 -3.22 -14.76 1.11
N VAL A 122 -4.22 -14.96 1.98
CA VAL A 122 -4.85 -13.88 2.76
C VAL A 122 -3.85 -13.25 3.71
N ILE A 123 -3.13 -14.07 4.48
CA ILE A 123 -2.18 -13.60 5.50
C ILE A 123 -1.09 -12.74 4.84
N VAL A 124 -0.52 -13.23 3.73
CA VAL A 124 0.52 -12.49 2.99
C VAL A 124 -0.06 -11.18 2.43
N GLY A 125 -1.26 -11.20 1.85
CA GLY A 125 -1.89 -9.99 1.32
C GLY A 125 -2.17 -8.92 2.38
N VAL A 126 -2.75 -9.33 3.52
CA VAL A 126 -3.03 -8.43 4.65
C VAL A 126 -1.74 -7.89 5.27
N ALA A 127 -0.73 -8.75 5.47
CA ALA A 127 0.55 -8.34 6.02
C ALA A 127 1.28 -7.35 5.10
N ALA A 128 1.25 -7.56 3.78
CA ALA A 128 1.84 -6.65 2.81
C ALA A 128 1.11 -5.28 2.79
N MET A 129 -0.22 -5.28 2.80
CA MET A 129 -1.03 -4.06 2.89
C MET A 129 -0.77 -3.28 4.18
N ALA A 130 -0.74 -3.95 5.33
CA ALA A 130 -0.43 -3.33 6.62
C ALA A 130 1.00 -2.75 6.65
N THR A 131 1.97 -3.49 6.10
CA THR A 131 3.36 -3.02 5.96
C THR A 131 3.42 -1.78 5.08
N ALA A 132 2.68 -1.75 3.97
CA ALA A 132 2.60 -0.58 3.10
C ALA A 132 2.06 0.65 3.83
N THR A 133 1.01 0.48 4.65
CA THR A 133 0.45 1.56 5.48
C THR A 133 1.49 2.10 6.47
N VAL A 134 2.21 1.21 7.18
CA VAL A 134 3.23 1.64 8.14
C VAL A 134 4.38 2.35 7.43
N LEU A 135 4.86 1.82 6.31
CA LEU A 135 5.94 2.43 5.53
C LEU A 135 5.52 3.78 4.95
N SER A 136 4.27 3.96 4.51
CA SER A 136 3.79 5.24 4.01
C SER A 136 3.75 6.31 5.10
N ILE A 137 3.37 5.93 6.32
CA ILE A 137 3.41 6.81 7.49
C ILE A 137 4.86 7.19 7.81
N ILE A 138 5.79 6.22 7.86
CA ILE A 138 7.21 6.51 8.10
C ILE A 138 7.77 7.44 7.03
N ALA A 139 7.46 7.19 5.74
CA ALA A 139 7.89 8.02 4.62
C ALA A 139 7.37 9.47 4.67
N SER A 140 6.33 9.75 5.46
CA SER A 140 5.80 11.12 5.65
C SER A 140 6.75 12.01 6.45
N TYR A 141 7.56 11.43 7.34
CA TYR A 141 8.47 12.18 8.20
C TYR A 141 9.82 12.52 7.56
N PHE A 142 10.11 11.97 6.38
CA PHE A 142 11.39 12.16 5.70
C PHE A 142 11.19 12.78 4.32
N GLY A 143 12.02 13.77 3.99
CA GLY A 143 11.99 14.38 2.65
C GLY A 143 12.47 13.41 1.56
N MET A 144 11.98 13.60 0.32
CA MET A 144 12.37 12.75 -0.82
C MET A 144 13.70 13.16 -1.47
N CYS A 145 14.15 14.41 -1.31
CA CYS A 145 15.40 14.91 -1.88
C CYS A 145 16.38 15.42 -0.79
N ARG A 146 17.68 15.18 -0.98
CA ARG A 146 18.73 15.81 -0.15
C ARG A 146 18.75 17.31 -0.41
N LYS A 147 18.64 18.12 0.65
CA LYS A 147 18.88 19.58 0.58
C LYS A 147 20.33 19.82 0.14
N ARG A 148 20.53 20.69 -0.85
CA ARG A 148 21.88 21.13 -1.25
C ARG A 148 22.46 21.88 -0.05
N LYS A 149 23.61 21.46 0.47
CA LYS A 149 24.38 22.31 1.38
C LYS A 149 24.64 23.63 0.63
N ALA A 150 24.22 24.74 1.23
CA ALA A 150 24.57 26.07 0.76
C ALA A 150 26.09 26.24 0.83
#